data_AF-A0A0Q8ZRX2-F1
#
_entry.id   AF-A0A0Q8ZRX2-F1
#
_cell.length_a   1.000
_cell.length_b   1.000
_cell.length_c   1.000
_cell.angle_alpha   90.00
_cell.angle_beta   90.00
_cell.angle_gamma   90.00
#
_symmetry.space_group_name_H-M   'P 1'
#
loop_
_entity.id
_entity.type
_entity.pdbx_description
1 polymer ?
#
loop_
_entity_poly.entity_id
_entity_poly.type
_entity_poly.pdbx_seq_one_letter_code
_entity_poly.pdbx_strand_id
1 'polypeptide(L)'
;MTWPDEAVADGSAMTPAHPSRIALFEAVRADRTGPVATRLLGLAHADSPVVRRAALDLLQSLSHEQPWPEAVDAAVARFDDPDEEVRRRAAWLVGHRGRPDLVLSSLGELADPVVRTVLAGALGPTAAHLTGDGLASVRFLAHVETLRAAPPARWQSLDDALLDDAREAAHHLEDTGRIWGEALYGLGREHDTYTLVARLLDDPGTRDIGADLAREACHDWRIAPVRLLPLLVRHHSQKATPALGRALTTAMISEAAMRIHGALLAAVPVTPTTRARRVTSTATAYDSASAAALLAARPVGITRLARAPDIFGALLDAGPLTFRQAAQLYNLTFSRPGRSQADCAPLWLRHAGPRALSRVLALMTPHLADYAVGEHYLAGLARMGGHARLALPAVTALIDRRTRIPVNDSTRDAEMRIDESLLASALSTRRAILAPTDPPSPAGLFPA
;
A
#
# COMPACT_ATOMS: atom_id res chain seq x y z
N MET A 1 -14.89 21.60 37.22
CA MET A 1 -14.62 21.08 35.87
C MET A 1 -15.94 20.84 35.19
N THR A 2 -16.13 21.33 33.97
CA THR A 2 -17.28 20.95 33.14
C THR A 2 -17.00 19.59 32.50
N TRP A 3 -18.03 18.86 32.07
CA TRP A 3 -17.85 17.51 31.51
C TRP A 3 -16.91 17.43 30.28
N PRO A 4 -16.78 18.46 29.40
CA PRO A 4 -15.78 18.43 28.33
C PRO A 4 -14.35 18.51 28.87
N ASP A 5 -14.12 19.19 30.00
CA ASP A 5 -12.79 19.32 30.60
C ASP A 5 -12.29 17.97 31.10
N GLU A 6 -13.15 17.26 31.81
CA GLU A 6 -12.85 15.93 32.34
C GLU A 6 -12.60 14.97 31.19
N ALA A 7 -13.47 14.96 30.18
CA ALA A 7 -13.35 14.06 29.04
C ALA A 7 -12.09 14.29 28.19
N VAL A 8 -11.61 15.53 28.11
CA VAL A 8 -10.35 15.84 27.41
C VAL A 8 -9.14 15.53 28.30
N ALA A 9 -9.22 15.84 29.59
CA ALA A 9 -8.12 15.62 30.53
C ALA A 9 -7.85 14.15 30.82
N ASP A 10 -8.89 13.32 30.90
CA ASP A 10 -8.78 11.87 31.13
C ASP A 10 -8.52 11.07 29.84
N GLY A 11 -8.53 11.74 28.68
CA GLY A 11 -8.29 11.13 27.37
C GLY A 11 -9.50 10.37 26.78
N SER A 12 -10.64 10.34 27.45
CA SER A 12 -11.84 9.64 26.97
C SER A 12 -12.39 10.25 25.67
N ALA A 13 -12.24 11.57 25.47
CA ALA A 13 -12.58 12.26 24.22
C ALA A 13 -11.61 11.91 23.06
N MET A 14 -10.40 11.43 23.36
CA MET A 14 -9.41 11.04 22.35
C MET A 14 -9.60 9.62 21.83
N THR A 15 -10.36 8.80 22.55
CA THR A 15 -10.60 7.40 22.16
C THR A 15 -11.70 7.31 21.10
N PRO A 16 -11.42 6.74 19.90
CA PRO A 16 -12.45 6.53 18.89
C PRO A 16 -13.62 5.69 19.42
N ALA A 17 -14.85 6.05 19.04
CA ALA A 17 -16.10 5.42 19.47
C ALA A 17 -16.41 5.47 20.98
N HIS A 18 -15.61 6.17 21.80
CA HIS A 18 -15.95 6.38 23.20
C HIS A 18 -17.17 7.33 23.34
N PRO A 19 -18.13 7.06 24.25
CA PRO A 19 -19.33 7.89 24.41
C PRO A 19 -19.04 9.38 24.63
N SER A 20 -18.01 9.71 25.42
CA SER A 20 -17.59 11.11 25.64
C SER A 20 -17.16 11.81 24.36
N ARG A 21 -16.42 11.13 23.47
CA ARG A 21 -16.04 11.68 22.17
C ARG A 21 -17.27 11.89 21.29
N ILE A 22 -18.17 10.90 21.23
CA ILE A 22 -19.40 10.96 20.43
C ILE A 22 -20.25 12.15 20.88
N ALA A 23 -20.54 12.25 22.18
CA ALA A 23 -21.33 13.33 22.75
C ALA A 23 -20.70 14.71 22.51
N LEU A 24 -19.36 14.81 22.61
CA LEU A 24 -18.65 16.06 22.38
C LEU A 24 -18.79 16.49 20.91
N PHE A 25 -18.60 15.55 19.99
CA PHE A 25 -18.71 15.83 18.55
C PHE A 25 -20.14 16.18 18.17
N GLU A 26 -21.14 15.45 18.67
CA GLU A 26 -22.55 15.77 18.44
C GLU A 26 -22.93 17.15 18.96
N ALA A 27 -22.51 17.50 20.19
CA ALA A 27 -22.78 18.81 20.76
C ALA A 27 -22.16 19.96 19.93
N VAL A 28 -20.91 19.81 19.50
CA VAL A 28 -20.23 20.82 18.66
C VAL A 28 -20.85 20.90 17.27
N ARG A 29 -21.25 19.77 16.67
CA ARG A 29 -21.93 19.77 15.37
C ARG A 29 -23.30 20.43 15.44
N ALA A 30 -24.02 20.24 16.56
CA ALA A 30 -25.32 20.85 16.77
C ALA A 30 -25.21 22.37 16.95
N ASP A 31 -24.19 22.85 17.66
CA ASP A 31 -23.95 24.27 17.87
C ASP A 31 -22.44 24.58 18.04
N ARG A 32 -21.83 25.12 16.98
CA ARG A 32 -20.41 25.52 16.94
C ARG A 32 -20.11 26.83 17.67
N THR A 33 -21.14 27.58 18.06
CA THR A 33 -21.01 28.77 18.90
C THR A 33 -21.40 28.50 20.35
N GLY A 34 -21.90 27.30 20.61
CA GLY A 34 -22.44 26.89 21.89
C GLY A 34 -21.39 26.71 22.98
N PRO A 35 -21.83 26.42 24.22
CA PRO A 35 -20.94 26.33 25.38
C PRO A 35 -19.91 25.21 25.26
N VAL A 36 -20.24 24.08 24.63
CA VAL A 36 -19.29 22.96 24.45
C VAL A 36 -18.21 23.34 23.44
N ALA A 37 -18.58 23.98 22.33
CA ALA A 37 -17.65 24.44 21.31
C ALA A 37 -16.72 25.53 21.84
N THR A 38 -17.30 26.54 22.51
CA THR A 38 -16.56 27.61 23.20
C THR A 38 -15.60 27.03 24.23
N ARG A 39 -16.02 26.01 24.99
CA ARG A 39 -15.16 25.38 25.98
C ARG A 39 -14.00 24.63 25.32
N LEU A 40 -14.26 23.86 24.27
CA LEU A 40 -13.21 23.14 23.53
C LEU A 40 -12.16 24.09 22.94
N LEU A 41 -12.58 25.21 22.35
CA LEU A 41 -11.67 26.27 21.89
C LEU A 41 -10.83 26.84 23.05
N GLY A 42 -11.45 27.04 24.21
CA GLY A 42 -10.77 27.45 25.44
C GLY A 42 -9.74 26.44 25.96
N LEU A 43 -9.96 25.14 25.78
CA LEU A 43 -9.02 24.10 26.21
C LEU A 43 -7.69 24.13 25.44
N ALA A 44 -7.66 24.73 24.24
CA ALA A 44 -6.40 25.02 23.55
C ALA A 44 -5.50 26.01 24.31
N HIS A 45 -6.02 26.67 25.36
CA HIS A 45 -5.32 27.61 26.25
C HIS A 45 -5.13 27.06 27.67
N ALA A 46 -5.42 25.78 27.91
CA ALA A 46 -5.32 25.19 29.24
C ALA A 46 -3.86 25.17 29.75
N ASP A 47 -3.67 25.22 31.07
CA ASP A 47 -2.33 25.19 31.69
C ASP A 47 -1.55 23.91 31.33
N SER A 48 -2.26 22.78 31.23
CA SER A 48 -1.67 21.49 30.92
C SER A 48 -1.39 21.34 29.41
N PRO A 49 -0.14 21.07 28.99
CA PRO A 49 0.18 20.84 27.58
C PRO A 49 -0.53 19.60 27.01
N VAL A 50 -0.77 18.57 27.83
CA VAL A 50 -1.51 17.37 27.41
C VAL A 50 -2.94 17.74 27.00
N VAL A 51 -3.61 18.60 27.76
CA VAL A 51 -4.96 19.09 27.46
C VAL A 51 -4.95 19.96 26.20
N ARG A 52 -3.96 20.85 26.04
CA ARG A 52 -3.83 21.69 24.83
C ARG A 52 -3.65 20.84 23.56
N ARG A 53 -2.78 19.83 23.61
CA ARG A 53 -2.57 18.89 22.50
C ARG A 53 -3.84 18.14 22.14
N ALA A 54 -4.52 17.56 23.13
CA ALA A 54 -5.78 16.85 22.93
C ALA A 54 -6.88 17.76 22.36
N ALA A 55 -6.99 19.00 22.85
CA ALA A 55 -7.91 19.98 22.31
C ALA A 55 -7.64 20.29 20.82
N LEU A 56 -6.38 20.52 20.44
CA LEU A 56 -6.00 20.76 19.04
C LEU A 56 -6.31 19.57 18.13
N ASP A 57 -6.09 18.33 18.59
CA ASP A 57 -6.43 17.11 17.82
C ASP A 57 -7.95 16.96 17.61
N LEU A 58 -8.75 17.31 18.62
CA LEU A 58 -10.22 17.31 18.54
C LEU A 58 -10.72 18.40 17.59
N LEU A 59 -10.19 19.62 17.73
CA LEU A 59 -10.48 20.75 16.84
C LEU A 59 -10.13 20.42 15.38
N GLN A 60 -9.00 19.76 15.15
CA GLN A 60 -8.58 19.26 13.85
C GLN A 60 -9.56 18.25 13.27
N SER A 61 -10.00 17.28 14.09
CA SER A 61 -10.96 16.26 13.68
C SER A 61 -12.30 16.90 13.26
N LEU A 62 -12.80 17.84 14.05
CA LEU A 62 -14.06 18.56 13.77
C LEU A 62 -13.95 19.49 12.55
N SER A 63 -12.78 20.11 12.37
CA SER A 63 -12.50 20.99 11.22
C SER A 63 -12.32 20.21 9.91
N HIS A 64 -11.92 18.93 9.97
CA HIS A 64 -11.90 18.05 8.81
C HIS A 64 -13.30 17.75 8.28
N GLU A 65 -14.28 17.59 9.18
CA GLU A 65 -15.67 17.31 8.80
C GLU A 65 -16.34 18.52 8.14
N GLN A 66 -16.09 19.72 8.67
CA GLN A 66 -16.61 20.97 8.13
C GLN A 66 -15.72 22.13 8.58
N PRO A 67 -15.39 23.10 7.69
CA PRO A 67 -14.53 24.24 8.02
C PRO A 67 -14.97 24.98 9.29
N TRP A 68 -14.02 25.31 10.17
CA TRP A 68 -14.28 25.98 11.44
C TRP A 68 -13.22 27.07 11.70
N PRO A 69 -13.46 28.33 11.27
CA PRO A 69 -12.48 29.41 11.36
C PRO A 69 -11.99 29.68 12.79
N GLU A 70 -12.88 29.63 13.78
CA GLU A 70 -12.54 29.88 15.18
C GLU A 70 -11.55 28.84 15.74
N ALA A 71 -11.58 27.61 15.23
CA ALA A 71 -10.60 26.58 15.56
C ALA A 71 -9.21 26.90 14.96
N VAL A 72 -9.18 27.50 13.77
CA VAL A 72 -7.95 27.99 13.15
C VAL A 72 -7.39 29.18 13.94
N ASP A 73 -8.24 30.13 14.35
CA ASP A 73 -7.82 31.28 15.16
C ASP A 73 -7.25 30.84 16.52
N ALA A 74 -7.90 29.87 17.17
CA ALA A 74 -7.41 29.28 18.42
C ALA A 74 -6.04 28.59 18.24
N ALA A 75 -5.79 28.00 17.06
CA ALA A 75 -4.50 27.39 16.72
C ALA A 75 -3.42 28.43 16.41
N VAL A 76 -3.73 29.50 15.67
CA VAL A 76 -2.78 30.61 15.41
C VAL A 76 -2.24 31.18 16.71
N ALA A 77 -3.09 31.33 17.73
CA ALA A 77 -2.68 31.80 19.05
C ALA A 77 -1.68 30.88 19.79
N ARG A 78 -1.37 29.69 19.25
CA ARG A 78 -0.43 28.70 19.80
C ARG A 78 0.89 28.58 19.05
N PHE A 79 1.19 29.47 18.11
CA PHE A 79 2.50 29.47 17.44
C PHE A 79 3.69 29.79 18.33
N ASP A 80 3.47 30.41 19.49
CA ASP A 80 4.53 30.69 20.49
C ASP A 80 4.37 29.86 21.77
N ASP A 81 3.62 28.75 21.71
CA ASP A 81 3.44 27.88 22.89
C ASP A 81 4.79 27.32 23.38
N PRO A 82 5.07 27.29 24.69
CA PRO A 82 6.32 26.72 25.21
C PRO A 82 6.49 25.24 24.86
N ASP A 83 5.39 24.52 24.62
CA ASP A 83 5.39 23.12 24.23
C ASP A 83 5.49 22.97 22.70
N GLU A 84 6.62 22.44 22.22
CA GLU A 84 6.86 22.24 20.77
C GLU A 84 5.74 21.44 20.09
N GLU A 85 5.19 20.46 20.79
CA GLU A 85 4.22 19.52 20.25
C GLU A 85 2.80 20.12 20.21
N VAL A 86 2.53 21.16 21.02
CA VAL A 86 1.39 22.08 20.83
C VAL A 86 1.62 22.96 19.61
N ARG A 87 2.81 23.57 19.45
CA ARG A 87 3.14 24.40 18.28
C ARG A 87 3.00 23.62 16.96
N ARG A 88 3.50 22.39 16.92
CA ARG A 88 3.41 21.48 15.76
C ARG A 88 1.96 21.18 15.38
N ARG A 89 1.11 20.80 16.35
CA ARG A 89 -0.34 20.55 16.11
C ARG A 89 -1.08 21.80 15.65
N ALA A 90 -0.77 22.94 16.26
CA ALA A 90 -1.34 24.22 15.88
C ALA A 90 -1.00 24.56 14.43
N ALA A 91 0.28 24.47 14.06
CA ALA A 91 0.75 24.66 12.69
C ALA A 91 0.10 23.68 11.71
N TRP A 92 -0.08 22.41 12.11
CA TRP A 92 -0.74 21.42 11.28
C TRP A 92 -2.20 21.80 11.02
N LEU A 93 -2.94 22.17 12.06
CA LEU A 93 -4.33 22.60 11.99
C LEU A 93 -4.48 23.84 11.10
N VAL A 94 -3.65 24.86 11.29
CA VAL A 94 -3.66 26.07 10.45
C VAL A 94 -3.29 25.74 9.01
N GLY A 95 -2.25 24.95 8.77
CA GLY A 95 -1.82 24.59 7.42
C GLY A 95 -2.89 23.86 6.61
N HIS A 96 -3.57 22.88 7.23
CA HIS A 96 -4.50 21.99 6.51
C HIS A 96 -5.96 22.47 6.53
N ARG A 97 -6.32 23.39 7.43
CA ARG A 97 -7.70 23.90 7.57
C ARG A 97 -7.83 25.41 7.42
N GLY A 98 -6.73 26.14 7.52
CA GLY A 98 -6.67 27.57 7.27
C GLY A 98 -6.73 27.92 5.79
N ARG A 99 -6.90 29.21 5.50
CA ARG A 99 -6.83 29.73 4.12
C ARG A 99 -5.36 29.84 3.68
N PRO A 100 -5.02 29.58 2.40
CA PRO A 100 -3.66 29.69 1.91
C PRO A 100 -3.00 31.05 2.20
N ASP A 101 -3.74 32.15 2.09
CA ASP A 101 -3.22 33.51 2.38
C ASP A 101 -2.77 33.67 3.83
N LEU A 102 -3.50 33.06 4.78
CA LEU A 102 -3.13 33.06 6.20
C LEU A 102 -1.86 32.25 6.45
N VAL A 103 -1.71 31.11 5.76
CA VAL A 103 -0.50 30.27 5.87
C VAL A 103 0.71 31.02 5.35
N LEU A 104 0.59 31.69 4.20
CA LEU A 104 1.65 32.50 3.61
C LEU A 104 2.01 33.72 4.48
N SER A 105 1.02 34.42 5.03
CA SER A 105 1.29 35.54 5.94
C SER A 105 1.99 35.08 7.21
N SER A 106 1.54 33.97 7.80
CA SER A 106 2.17 33.38 8.99
C SER A 106 3.62 32.97 8.72
N LEU A 107 3.90 32.38 7.56
CA LEU A 107 5.28 32.06 7.13
C LEU A 107 6.17 33.30 6.96
N GLY A 108 5.60 34.46 6.63
CA GLY A 108 6.37 35.71 6.53
C GLY A 108 6.80 36.28 7.88
N GLU A 109 6.03 35.99 8.94
CA GLU A 109 6.19 36.63 10.26
C GLU A 109 6.93 35.75 11.28
N LEU A 110 6.77 34.42 11.19
CA LEU A 110 7.25 33.50 12.21
C LEU A 110 8.71 33.09 11.98
N ALA A 111 9.49 32.98 13.06
CA ALA A 111 10.87 32.48 13.02
C ALA A 111 11.02 31.02 13.51
N ASP A 112 10.01 30.45 14.20
CA ASP A 112 10.08 29.11 14.76
C ASP A 112 10.23 28.03 13.65
N PRO A 113 11.32 27.24 13.65
CA PRO A 113 11.58 26.25 12.60
C PRO A 113 10.52 25.16 12.45
N VAL A 114 9.92 24.73 13.57
CA VAL A 114 8.92 23.65 13.58
C VAL A 114 7.63 24.13 12.93
N VAL A 115 7.13 25.30 13.37
CA VAL A 115 5.91 25.90 12.83
C VAL A 115 6.08 26.22 11.34
N ARG A 116 7.20 26.84 10.95
CA ARG A 116 7.49 27.16 9.55
C ARG A 116 7.52 25.92 8.66
N THR A 117 8.19 24.87 9.10
CA THR A 117 8.30 23.61 8.33
C THR A 117 6.93 22.98 8.10
N VAL A 118 6.10 22.91 9.15
CA VAL A 118 4.75 22.32 9.05
C VAL A 118 3.84 23.14 8.15
N LEU A 119 3.86 24.48 8.28
CA LEU A 119 3.07 25.37 7.41
C LEU A 119 3.51 25.26 5.94
N ALA A 120 4.82 25.23 5.68
CA ALA A 120 5.35 25.06 4.33
C ALA A 120 4.92 23.71 3.72
N GLY A 121 4.94 22.62 4.50
CA GLY A 121 4.48 21.31 4.05
C GLY A 121 3.00 21.29 3.66
N ALA A 122 2.16 22.09 4.33
CA ALA A 122 0.73 22.16 4.04
C ALA A 122 0.40 22.95 2.77
N LEU A 123 1.31 23.79 2.26
CA LEU A 123 1.11 24.56 1.03
C LEU A 123 1.11 23.71 -0.25
N GLY A 124 1.64 22.47 -0.17
CA GLY A 124 1.78 21.58 -1.33
C GLY A 124 2.50 22.27 -2.49
N PRO A 125 1.98 22.21 -3.74
CA PRO A 125 2.64 22.81 -4.91
C PRO A 125 2.96 24.30 -4.77
N THR A 126 2.19 25.04 -3.95
CA THR A 126 2.44 26.46 -3.71
C THR A 126 3.80 26.67 -3.06
N ALA A 127 4.33 25.72 -2.27
CA ALA A 127 5.63 25.86 -1.61
C ALA A 127 6.82 26.07 -2.57
N ALA A 128 6.67 25.77 -3.87
CA ALA A 128 7.75 25.90 -4.86
C ALA A 128 8.38 27.31 -4.96
N HIS A 129 7.69 28.38 -4.52
CA HIS A 129 8.27 29.73 -4.48
C HIS A 129 9.23 29.97 -3.30
N LEU A 130 9.26 29.07 -2.31
CA LEU A 130 10.04 29.20 -1.07
C LEU A 130 11.47 28.63 -1.19
N THR A 131 12.01 28.51 -2.41
CA THR A 131 13.38 27.97 -2.64
C THR A 131 14.48 28.87 -2.08
N GLY A 132 14.19 30.14 -1.81
CA GLY A 132 15.09 31.09 -1.15
C GLY A 132 14.89 31.24 0.35
N ASP A 133 14.12 30.36 1.01
CA ASP A 133 13.83 30.47 2.44
C ASP A 133 15.08 30.34 3.31
N GLY A 134 15.08 30.99 4.49
CA GLY A 134 16.19 30.88 5.44
C GLY A 134 16.35 29.49 6.05
N LEU A 135 15.25 28.72 6.14
CA LEU A 135 15.25 27.40 6.76
C LEU A 135 15.40 26.27 5.73
N ALA A 136 16.37 25.38 5.96
CA ALA A 136 16.67 24.28 5.03
C ALA A 136 15.50 23.31 4.83
N SER A 137 14.70 23.01 5.86
CA SER A 137 13.50 22.16 5.71
C SER A 137 12.44 22.78 4.81
N VAL A 138 12.26 24.10 4.85
CA VAL A 138 11.32 24.82 3.96
C VAL A 138 11.85 24.84 2.53
N ARG A 139 13.15 25.14 2.35
CA ARG A 139 13.79 25.06 1.03
C ARG A 139 13.72 23.65 0.45
N PHE A 140 13.96 22.63 1.26
CA PHE A 140 13.86 21.23 0.85
C PHE A 140 12.46 20.92 0.30
N LEU A 141 11.40 21.26 1.03
CA LEU A 141 10.02 21.09 0.57
C LEU A 141 9.76 21.86 -0.74
N ALA A 142 10.22 23.11 -0.83
CA ALA A 142 10.10 23.92 -2.03
C ALA A 142 10.83 23.31 -3.24
N HIS A 143 12.02 22.76 -3.03
CA HIS A 143 12.80 22.06 -4.05
C HIS A 143 12.12 20.76 -4.49
N VAL A 144 11.51 19.99 -3.59
CA VAL A 144 10.72 18.81 -3.95
C VAL A 144 9.53 19.19 -4.83
N GLU A 145 8.77 20.22 -4.45
CA GLU A 145 7.62 20.66 -5.25
C GLU A 145 8.05 21.25 -6.60
N THR A 146 9.18 21.95 -6.64
CA THR A 146 9.79 22.41 -7.89
C THR A 146 10.21 21.23 -8.77
N LEU A 147 10.81 20.19 -8.18
CA LEU A 147 11.25 18.98 -8.88
C LEU A 147 10.08 18.25 -9.54
N ARG A 148 8.93 18.13 -8.86
CA ARG A 148 7.72 17.49 -9.40
C ARG A 148 7.21 18.11 -10.70
N ALA A 149 7.43 19.43 -10.89
CA ALA A 149 7.02 20.15 -12.09
C ALA A 149 8.18 20.42 -13.08
N ALA A 150 9.42 20.08 -12.73
CA ALA A 150 10.59 20.48 -13.49
C ALA A 150 10.84 19.58 -14.72
N PRO A 151 11.32 20.15 -15.84
CA PRO A 151 11.79 19.38 -16.98
C PRO A 151 13.10 18.62 -16.65
N PRO A 152 13.42 17.53 -17.37
CA PRO A 152 14.59 16.69 -17.09
C PRO A 152 15.93 17.42 -17.00
N ALA A 153 16.10 18.49 -17.79
CA ALA A 153 17.32 19.29 -17.79
C ALA A 153 17.62 19.98 -16.45
N ARG A 154 16.63 20.13 -15.56
CA ARG A 154 16.77 20.76 -14.25
C ARG A 154 16.87 19.77 -13.10
N TRP A 155 16.69 18.48 -13.34
CA TRP A 155 16.62 17.49 -12.27
C TRP A 155 17.93 17.41 -11.47
N GLN A 156 19.07 17.39 -12.15
CA GLN A 156 20.36 17.27 -11.46
C GLN A 156 20.63 18.45 -10.52
N SER A 157 20.37 19.69 -10.96
CA SER A 157 20.60 20.86 -10.09
C SER A 157 19.63 20.92 -8.91
N LEU A 158 18.41 20.41 -9.06
CA LEU A 158 17.46 20.29 -7.97
C LEU A 158 17.83 19.17 -7.01
N ASP A 159 18.36 18.05 -7.51
CA ASP A 159 18.88 16.96 -6.66
C ASP A 159 20.07 17.46 -5.82
N ASP A 160 20.99 18.23 -6.42
CA ASP A 160 22.12 18.81 -5.70
C ASP A 160 21.65 19.79 -4.61
N ALA A 161 20.67 20.65 -4.91
CA ALA A 161 20.06 21.54 -3.90
C ALA A 161 19.34 20.78 -2.77
N LEU A 162 18.63 19.69 -3.10
CA LEU A 162 18.00 18.83 -2.11
C LEU A 162 19.04 18.13 -1.21
N LEU A 163 20.16 17.69 -1.78
CA LEU A 163 21.27 17.10 -1.01
C LEU A 163 21.89 18.12 -0.04
N ASP A 164 22.09 19.37 -0.49
CA ASP A 164 22.63 20.45 0.34
C ASP A 164 21.71 20.75 1.53
N ASP A 165 20.39 20.72 1.33
CA ASP A 165 19.40 20.97 2.38
C ASP A 165 19.12 19.74 3.27
N ALA A 166 19.35 18.51 2.78
CA ALA A 166 18.86 17.27 3.38
C ALA A 166 19.27 17.09 4.86
N ARG A 167 20.52 17.40 5.20
CA ARG A 167 21.06 17.18 6.55
C ARG A 167 20.36 18.04 7.59
N GLU A 168 20.23 19.32 7.29
CA GLU A 168 19.59 20.29 8.18
C GLU A 168 18.07 20.12 8.16
N ALA A 169 17.48 19.79 7.01
CA ALA A 169 16.06 19.50 6.88
C ALA A 169 15.63 18.35 7.81
N ALA A 170 16.44 17.30 7.95
CA ALA A 170 16.14 16.16 8.81
C ALA A 170 16.00 16.50 10.31
N HIS A 171 16.41 17.68 10.76
CA HIS A 171 16.21 18.13 12.15
C HIS A 171 14.78 18.62 12.41
N HIS A 172 14.05 19.02 11.37
CA HIS A 172 12.73 19.64 11.49
C HIS A 172 11.66 19.00 10.62
N LEU A 173 12.07 18.21 9.62
CA LEU A 173 11.20 17.52 8.68
C LEU A 173 11.29 16.00 8.89
N GLU A 174 10.24 15.45 9.46
CA GLU A 174 10.01 14.01 9.46
C GLU A 174 9.73 13.51 8.03
N ASP A 175 9.95 12.22 7.77
CA ASP A 175 9.63 11.59 6.48
C ASP A 175 10.33 12.18 5.24
N THR A 176 11.45 12.90 5.41
CA THR A 176 12.20 13.52 4.29
C THR A 176 12.47 12.53 3.15
N GLY A 177 12.88 11.29 3.48
CA GLY A 177 13.13 10.24 2.49
C GLY A 177 11.87 9.78 1.75
N ARG A 178 10.72 9.75 2.43
CA ARG A 178 9.44 9.37 1.82
C ARG A 178 8.94 10.45 0.87
N ILE A 179 8.95 11.71 1.30
CA ILE A 179 8.50 12.86 0.50
C ILE A 179 9.30 12.95 -0.81
N TRP A 180 10.62 12.76 -0.73
CA TRP A 180 11.49 12.75 -1.90
C TRP A 180 11.26 11.51 -2.78
N GLY A 181 11.11 10.33 -2.18
CA GLY A 181 10.81 9.09 -2.88
C GLY A 181 9.55 9.17 -3.73
N GLU A 182 8.46 9.73 -3.19
CA GLU A 182 7.20 9.94 -3.90
C GLU A 182 7.38 10.84 -5.14
N ALA A 183 8.19 11.89 -5.03
CA ALA A 183 8.49 12.77 -6.16
C ALA A 183 9.29 12.04 -7.25
N LEU A 184 10.32 11.28 -6.88
CA LEU A 184 11.12 10.50 -7.83
C LEU A 184 10.30 9.40 -8.51
N TYR A 185 9.39 8.75 -7.77
CA TYR A 185 8.45 7.78 -8.30
C TYR A 185 7.52 8.39 -9.35
N GLY A 186 6.89 9.53 -9.05
CA GLY A 186 6.03 10.25 -9.98
C GLY A 186 6.74 10.64 -11.28
N LEU A 187 8.05 10.90 -11.21
CA LEU A 187 8.91 11.23 -12.37
C LEU A 187 9.51 9.99 -13.07
N GLY A 188 9.27 8.76 -12.56
CA GLY A 188 9.81 7.52 -13.12
C GLY A 188 11.33 7.34 -12.97
N ARG A 189 11.95 8.06 -12.01
CA ARG A 189 13.41 8.20 -11.84
C ARG A 189 14.09 7.07 -11.05
N GLU A 190 13.71 5.81 -11.28
CA GLU A 190 14.19 4.63 -10.53
C GLU A 190 15.72 4.56 -10.35
N HIS A 191 16.50 4.71 -11.44
CA HIS A 191 17.95 4.58 -11.39
C HIS A 191 18.62 5.73 -10.62
N ASP A 192 18.06 6.93 -10.75
CA ASP A 192 18.54 8.10 -10.02
C ASP A 192 18.25 7.93 -8.52
N THR A 193 17.08 7.38 -8.17
CA THR A 193 16.75 7.03 -6.77
C THR A 193 17.82 6.13 -6.16
N TYR A 194 18.28 5.08 -6.87
CA TYR A 194 19.32 4.20 -6.34
C TYR A 194 20.65 4.91 -6.13
N THR A 195 20.98 5.84 -7.04
CA THR A 195 22.19 6.66 -6.95
C THR A 195 22.12 7.61 -5.75
N LEU A 196 20.96 8.24 -5.53
CA LEU A 196 20.70 9.12 -4.38
C LEU A 196 20.73 8.34 -3.06
N VAL A 197 20.11 7.15 -3.01
CA VAL A 197 20.18 6.26 -1.84
C VAL A 197 21.63 5.95 -1.49
N ALA A 198 22.48 5.59 -2.46
CA ALA A 198 23.89 5.31 -2.21
C ALA A 198 24.60 6.53 -1.60
N ARG A 199 24.41 7.72 -2.18
CA ARG A 199 25.01 8.97 -1.68
C ARG A 199 24.58 9.31 -0.24
N LEU A 200 23.28 9.21 0.04
CA LEU A 200 22.70 9.52 1.36
C LEU A 200 23.13 8.51 2.42
N LEU A 201 23.27 7.22 2.07
CA LEU A 201 23.71 6.19 3.01
C LEU A 201 25.20 6.35 3.41
N ASP A 202 26.03 6.86 2.50
CA ASP A 202 27.46 7.08 2.73
C ASP A 202 27.70 8.20 3.77
N ASP A 203 26.87 9.25 3.84
CA ASP A 203 26.96 10.31 4.86
C ASP A 203 26.17 9.95 6.13
N PRO A 204 26.84 9.86 7.31
CA PRO A 204 26.15 9.62 8.58
C PRO A 204 25.03 10.62 8.92
N GLY A 205 25.10 11.86 8.43
CA GLY A 205 24.10 12.90 8.69
C GLY A 205 22.78 12.72 7.91
N THR A 206 22.81 11.99 6.80
CA THR A 206 21.65 11.80 5.91
C THR A 206 21.26 10.34 5.73
N ARG A 207 21.93 9.42 6.44
CA ARG A 207 21.72 7.97 6.33
C ARG A 207 20.29 7.51 6.57
N ASP A 208 19.58 8.11 7.53
CA ASP A 208 18.19 7.72 7.79
C ASP A 208 17.27 8.15 6.64
N ILE A 209 17.54 9.30 6.01
CA ILE A 209 16.86 9.75 4.78
C ILE A 209 17.12 8.75 3.66
N GLY A 210 18.38 8.34 3.47
CA GLY A 210 18.77 7.34 2.47
C GLY A 210 18.10 5.98 2.70
N ALA A 211 17.94 5.56 3.96
CA ALA A 211 17.26 4.33 4.33
C ALA A 211 15.75 4.41 4.06
N ASP A 212 15.08 5.50 4.44
CA ASP A 212 13.66 5.69 4.17
C ASP A 212 13.39 5.83 2.65
N LEU A 213 14.27 6.52 1.91
CA LEU A 213 14.21 6.58 0.45
C LEU A 213 14.38 5.19 -0.19
N ALA A 214 15.30 4.37 0.33
CA ALA A 214 15.49 3.00 -0.11
C ALA A 214 14.26 2.13 0.15
N ARG A 215 13.60 2.35 1.30
CA ARG A 215 12.36 1.66 1.66
C ARG A 215 11.24 2.00 0.70
N GLU A 216 11.00 3.28 0.41
CA GLU A 216 9.99 3.67 -0.59
C GLU A 216 10.32 3.11 -1.97
N ALA A 217 11.59 3.14 -2.38
CA ALA A 217 11.98 2.54 -3.64
C ALA A 217 11.63 1.04 -3.72
N CYS A 218 11.77 0.30 -2.62
CA CYS A 218 11.39 -1.11 -2.54
C CYS A 218 9.86 -1.33 -2.66
N HIS A 219 9.06 -0.39 -2.16
CA HIS A 219 7.60 -0.41 -2.29
C HIS A 219 7.13 -0.03 -3.69
N ASP A 220 7.88 0.78 -4.42
CA ASP A 220 7.45 1.31 -5.71
C ASP A 220 7.94 0.49 -6.91
N TRP A 221 9.22 0.10 -6.90
CA TRP A 221 9.86 -0.62 -8.01
C TRP A 221 10.23 -2.06 -7.64
N ARG A 222 9.89 -3.00 -8.54
CA ARG A 222 10.15 -4.43 -8.29
C ARG A 222 11.63 -4.79 -8.23
N ILE A 223 12.49 -4.03 -8.91
CA ILE A 223 13.93 -4.30 -8.97
C ILE A 223 14.68 -3.67 -7.79
N ALA A 224 14.10 -2.69 -7.10
CA ALA A 224 14.77 -1.96 -6.02
C ALA A 224 15.30 -2.86 -4.89
N PRO A 225 14.56 -3.86 -4.38
CA PRO A 225 15.10 -4.75 -3.35
C PRO A 225 16.36 -5.49 -3.80
N VAL A 226 16.43 -5.92 -5.06
CA VAL A 226 17.63 -6.59 -5.60
C VAL A 226 18.80 -5.62 -5.65
N ARG A 227 18.58 -4.37 -6.07
CA ARG A 227 19.64 -3.36 -6.22
C ARG A 227 20.13 -2.80 -4.88
N LEU A 228 19.23 -2.59 -3.93
CA LEU A 228 19.51 -1.83 -2.70
C LEU A 228 19.90 -2.72 -1.52
N LEU A 229 19.50 -4.00 -1.51
CA LEU A 229 19.78 -4.90 -0.38
C LEU A 229 21.28 -4.99 -0.02
N PRO A 230 22.23 -5.11 -0.97
CA PRO A 230 23.66 -5.12 -0.63
C PRO A 230 24.13 -3.85 0.08
N LEU A 231 23.63 -2.68 -0.35
CA LEU A 231 23.96 -1.39 0.25
C LEU A 231 23.39 -1.31 1.68
N LEU A 232 22.13 -1.68 1.86
CA LEU A 232 21.47 -1.69 3.16
C LEU A 232 22.20 -2.59 4.16
N VAL A 233 22.59 -3.80 3.75
CA VAL A 233 23.36 -4.73 4.60
C VAL A 233 24.71 -4.14 5.01
N ARG A 234 25.45 -3.54 4.06
CA ARG A 234 26.74 -2.91 4.32
C ARG A 234 26.64 -1.83 5.39
N HIS A 235 25.71 -0.89 5.25
CA HIS A 235 25.59 0.24 6.18
C HIS A 235 24.95 -0.17 7.51
N HIS A 236 24.01 -1.11 7.50
CA HIS A 236 23.43 -1.65 8.73
C HIS A 236 24.48 -2.34 9.62
N SER A 237 25.44 -3.04 9.02
CA SER A 237 26.57 -3.66 9.74
C SER A 237 27.55 -2.64 10.34
N GLN A 238 27.63 -1.43 9.77
CA GLN A 238 28.49 -0.37 10.28
C GLN A 238 27.84 0.38 11.44
N LYS A 239 26.56 0.75 11.30
CA LYS A 239 25.77 1.41 12.34
C LYS A 239 24.28 1.19 12.08
N ALA A 240 23.67 0.31 12.87
CA ALA A 240 22.25 0.04 12.79
C ALA A 240 21.43 1.24 13.30
N THR A 241 20.55 1.77 12.45
CA THR A 241 19.49 2.70 12.84
C THR A 241 18.11 2.05 12.64
N PRO A 242 17.05 2.54 13.32
CA PRO A 242 15.69 2.04 13.10
C PRO A 242 15.25 2.16 11.63
N ALA A 243 15.60 3.24 10.94
CA ALA A 243 15.29 3.45 9.52
C ALA A 243 15.95 2.38 8.64
N LEU A 244 17.25 2.11 8.86
CA LEU A 244 17.96 1.02 8.18
C LEU A 244 17.34 -0.35 8.43
N GLY A 245 16.96 -0.63 9.69
CA GLY A 245 16.30 -1.89 10.04
C GLY A 245 14.97 -2.07 9.31
N ARG A 246 14.14 -1.01 9.23
CA ARG A 246 12.88 -1.03 8.47
C ARG A 246 13.11 -1.22 6.98
N ALA A 247 14.07 -0.50 6.39
CA ALA A 247 14.41 -0.61 4.96
C ALA A 247 14.92 -2.01 4.61
N LEU A 248 15.79 -2.58 5.44
CA LEU A 248 16.30 -3.93 5.30
C LEU A 248 15.17 -4.96 5.37
N THR A 249 14.28 -4.82 6.36
CA THR A 249 13.12 -5.71 6.54
C THR A 249 12.19 -5.67 5.33
N THR A 250 11.95 -4.47 4.76
CA THR A 250 11.19 -4.31 3.52
C THR A 250 11.89 -4.98 2.33
N ALA A 251 13.18 -4.73 2.11
CA ALA A 251 13.91 -5.32 1.00
C ALA A 251 13.89 -6.87 1.04
N MET A 252 13.91 -7.45 2.25
CA MET A 252 13.84 -8.90 2.47
C MET A 252 12.47 -9.52 2.15
N ILE A 253 11.41 -8.73 1.95
CA ILE A 253 10.13 -9.23 1.46
C ILE A 253 10.27 -9.80 0.04
N SER A 254 11.21 -9.28 -0.77
CA SER A 254 11.37 -9.73 -2.14
C SER A 254 12.04 -11.09 -2.25
N GLU A 255 11.34 -12.07 -2.82
CA GLU A 255 11.88 -13.41 -3.05
C GLU A 255 13.05 -13.40 -4.04
N ALA A 256 13.05 -12.46 -4.99
CA ALA A 256 14.16 -12.28 -5.92
C ALA A 256 15.43 -11.80 -5.21
N ALA A 257 15.31 -10.76 -4.37
CA ALA A 257 16.44 -10.26 -3.59
C ALA A 257 17.00 -11.33 -2.66
N MET A 258 16.13 -12.07 -1.96
CA MET A 258 16.55 -13.14 -1.06
C MET A 258 17.25 -14.30 -1.77
N ARG A 259 16.82 -14.67 -2.99
CA ARG A 259 17.51 -15.69 -3.78
C ARG A 259 18.90 -15.24 -4.25
N ILE A 260 19.05 -13.98 -4.64
CA ILE A 260 20.31 -13.45 -5.20
C ILE A 260 21.31 -13.10 -4.08
N HIS A 261 20.82 -12.49 -3.00
CA HIS A 261 21.66 -11.86 -1.98
C HIS A 261 21.48 -12.44 -0.58
N GLY A 262 20.66 -13.49 -0.40
CA GLY A 262 20.36 -14.05 0.92
C GLY A 262 21.59 -14.45 1.74
N ALA A 263 22.70 -14.83 1.10
CA ALA A 263 23.96 -15.14 1.77
C ALA A 263 24.56 -13.93 2.52
N LEU A 264 24.32 -12.70 2.07
CA LEU A 264 24.81 -11.48 2.72
C LEU A 264 24.17 -11.29 4.10
N LEU A 265 23.00 -11.87 4.35
CA LEU A 265 22.25 -11.71 5.59
C LEU A 265 22.73 -12.65 6.71
N ALA A 266 23.59 -13.62 6.42
CA ALA A 266 24.11 -14.56 7.41
C ALA A 266 24.88 -13.86 8.55
N ALA A 267 25.40 -12.65 8.30
CA ALA A 267 26.15 -11.85 9.27
C ALA A 267 25.29 -10.79 9.99
N VAL A 268 24.00 -10.66 9.65
CA VAL A 268 23.12 -9.63 10.20
C VAL A 268 22.07 -10.27 11.10
N PRO A 269 21.94 -9.84 12.37
CA PRO A 269 20.84 -10.29 13.23
C PRO A 269 19.53 -9.70 12.72
N VAL A 270 18.83 -10.42 11.84
CA VAL A 270 17.50 -10.02 11.37
C VAL A 270 16.45 -10.95 11.96
N THR A 271 15.41 -10.37 12.55
CA THR A 271 14.21 -11.11 12.93
C THR A 271 13.48 -11.53 11.65
N PRO A 272 13.38 -12.84 11.33
CA PRO A 272 12.71 -13.27 10.12
C PRO A 272 11.25 -12.83 10.13
N THR A 273 10.77 -12.28 9.03
CA THR A 273 9.33 -12.08 8.82
C THR A 273 8.67 -13.44 8.63
N THR A 274 8.04 -13.95 9.69
CA THR A 274 7.31 -15.21 9.65
C THR A 274 6.11 -15.10 8.71
N ARG A 275 6.24 -15.71 7.53
CA ARG A 275 5.10 -15.90 6.61
C ARG A 275 4.14 -16.88 7.29
N ALA A 276 2.92 -16.44 7.61
CA ALA A 276 1.87 -17.35 8.04
C ALA A 276 1.66 -18.40 6.94
N ARG A 277 2.06 -19.64 7.21
CA ARG A 277 1.92 -20.76 6.29
C ARG A 277 0.43 -20.97 6.06
N ARG A 278 -0.08 -20.67 4.84
CA ARG A 278 -1.42 -21.10 4.44
C ARG A 278 -1.48 -22.62 4.58
N VAL A 279 -2.18 -23.08 5.60
CA VAL A 279 -2.44 -24.51 5.81
C VAL A 279 -3.26 -24.98 4.64
N THR A 280 -2.69 -25.86 3.83
CA THR A 280 -3.41 -26.59 2.79
C THR A 280 -4.48 -27.43 3.48
N SER A 281 -5.75 -27.06 3.26
CA SER A 281 -6.90 -27.82 3.73
C SER A 281 -6.81 -29.26 3.23
N THR A 282 -6.83 -30.21 4.17
CA THR A 282 -6.88 -31.65 3.92
C THR A 282 -8.01 -31.96 2.94
N ALA A 283 -7.67 -32.55 1.80
CA ALA A 283 -8.62 -32.87 0.75
C ALA A 283 -9.52 -34.05 1.18
N THR A 284 -10.81 -33.78 1.39
CA THR A 284 -11.84 -34.80 1.26
C THR A 284 -12.03 -35.07 -0.23
N ALA A 285 -11.70 -36.27 -0.68
CA ALA A 285 -11.94 -36.70 -2.06
C ALA A 285 -13.44 -37.00 -2.25
N TYR A 286 -14.05 -36.40 -3.27
CA TYR A 286 -15.41 -36.75 -3.70
C TYR A 286 -15.33 -37.87 -4.73
N ASP A 287 -16.20 -38.86 -4.64
CA ASP A 287 -16.47 -39.79 -5.75
C ASP A 287 -17.60 -39.24 -6.63
N SER A 288 -17.78 -39.83 -7.82
CA SER A 288 -18.79 -39.37 -8.79
C SER A 288 -20.22 -39.43 -8.23
N ALA A 289 -20.54 -40.44 -7.43
CA ALA A 289 -21.88 -40.64 -6.86
C ALA A 289 -22.22 -39.56 -5.81
N SER A 290 -21.31 -39.30 -4.88
CA SER A 290 -21.45 -38.26 -3.86
C SER A 290 -21.45 -36.85 -4.48
N ALA A 291 -20.62 -36.61 -5.50
CA ALA A 291 -20.63 -35.36 -6.25
C ALA A 291 -21.97 -35.11 -6.96
N ALA A 292 -22.53 -36.14 -7.61
CA ALA A 292 -23.82 -36.05 -8.29
C ALA A 292 -24.98 -35.79 -7.30
N ALA A 293 -25.01 -36.52 -6.18
CA ALA A 293 -26.02 -36.33 -5.14
C ALA A 293 -25.97 -34.93 -4.53
N LEU A 294 -24.76 -34.42 -4.26
CA LEU A 294 -24.58 -33.06 -3.73
C LEU A 294 -25.08 -32.01 -4.72
N LEU A 295 -24.76 -32.11 -6.01
CA LEU A 295 -25.21 -31.16 -7.02
C LEU A 295 -26.73 -31.23 -7.27
N ALA A 296 -27.35 -32.42 -7.15
CA ALA A 296 -28.79 -32.58 -7.27
C ALA A 296 -29.56 -31.79 -6.18
N ALA A 297 -28.98 -31.71 -4.97
CA ALA A 297 -29.52 -30.92 -3.86
C ALA A 297 -29.28 -29.40 -4.01
N ARG A 298 -28.53 -28.96 -5.02
CA ARG A 298 -28.24 -27.54 -5.28
C ARG A 298 -29.11 -26.96 -6.40
N PRO A 299 -29.41 -25.65 -6.34
CA PRO A 299 -30.10 -24.97 -7.43
C PRO A 299 -29.25 -24.95 -8.70
N VAL A 300 -29.90 -24.81 -9.85
CA VAL A 300 -29.21 -24.67 -11.15
C VAL A 300 -28.42 -23.36 -11.21
N GLY A 301 -28.99 -22.26 -10.71
CA GLY A 301 -28.39 -20.92 -10.64
C GLY A 301 -27.33 -20.75 -9.54
N ILE A 302 -26.61 -21.81 -9.17
CA ILE A 302 -25.58 -21.73 -8.12
C ILE A 302 -24.42 -20.83 -8.57
N THR A 303 -24.09 -19.82 -7.76
CA THR A 303 -23.01 -18.87 -8.04
C THR A 303 -21.79 -19.05 -7.12
N ARG A 304 -21.94 -19.87 -6.07
CA ARG A 304 -20.86 -20.23 -5.14
C ARG A 304 -21.01 -21.68 -4.72
N LEU A 305 -19.93 -22.43 -4.79
CA LEU A 305 -19.86 -23.80 -4.33
C LEU A 305 -18.46 -24.05 -3.76
N ALA A 306 -18.39 -24.33 -2.46
CA ALA A 306 -17.14 -24.76 -1.85
C ALA A 306 -16.68 -26.08 -2.49
N ARG A 307 -15.37 -26.24 -2.70
CA ARG A 307 -14.78 -27.45 -3.30
C ARG A 307 -15.32 -27.78 -4.70
N ALA A 308 -15.80 -26.78 -5.46
CA ALA A 308 -16.27 -26.97 -6.82
C ALA A 308 -15.28 -27.70 -7.75
N PRO A 309 -13.95 -27.45 -7.69
CA PRO A 309 -12.97 -28.21 -8.47
C PRO A 309 -13.02 -29.72 -8.25
N ASP A 310 -13.17 -30.16 -7.01
CA ASP A 310 -13.15 -31.59 -6.68
C ASP A 310 -14.45 -32.26 -7.13
N ILE A 311 -15.59 -31.59 -6.89
CA ILE A 311 -16.92 -32.09 -7.24
C ILE A 311 -17.04 -32.26 -8.76
N PHE A 312 -16.74 -31.21 -9.53
CA PHE A 312 -16.84 -31.28 -10.99
C PHE A 312 -15.69 -32.07 -11.62
N GLY A 313 -14.52 -32.12 -10.99
CA GLY A 313 -13.42 -32.99 -11.39
C GLY A 313 -13.83 -34.46 -11.35
N ALA A 314 -14.34 -34.94 -10.21
CA ALA A 314 -14.81 -36.31 -10.05
C ALA A 314 -15.90 -36.71 -11.05
N LEU A 315 -16.81 -35.78 -11.38
CA LEU A 315 -17.84 -36.01 -12.38
C LEU A 315 -17.27 -36.10 -13.80
N LEU A 316 -16.36 -35.20 -14.17
CA LEU A 316 -15.71 -35.20 -15.49
C LEU A 316 -14.75 -36.38 -15.68
N ASP A 317 -14.19 -36.91 -14.60
CA ASP A 317 -13.39 -38.15 -14.62
C ASP A 317 -14.28 -39.38 -14.86
N ALA A 318 -15.51 -39.38 -14.36
CA ALA A 318 -16.46 -40.47 -14.54
C ALA A 318 -17.23 -40.43 -15.87
N GLY A 319 -17.31 -39.28 -16.54
CA GLY A 319 -17.98 -39.16 -17.83
C GLY A 319 -18.49 -37.76 -18.18
N PRO A 320 -19.28 -37.62 -19.27
CA PRO A 320 -19.85 -36.34 -19.66
C PRO A 320 -20.85 -35.83 -18.63
N LEU A 321 -20.83 -34.53 -18.37
CA LEU A 321 -21.80 -33.89 -17.46
C LEU A 321 -23.21 -33.95 -18.06
N THR A 322 -24.20 -34.19 -17.20
CA THR A 322 -25.60 -33.97 -17.56
C THR A 322 -25.87 -32.50 -17.85
N PHE A 323 -26.94 -32.19 -18.59
CA PHE A 323 -27.34 -30.81 -18.89
C PHE A 323 -27.45 -29.94 -17.63
N ARG A 324 -28.03 -30.48 -16.55
CA ARG A 324 -28.17 -29.76 -15.27
C ARG A 324 -26.81 -29.45 -14.64
N GLN A 325 -25.91 -30.42 -14.60
CA GLN A 325 -24.56 -30.24 -14.05
C GLN A 325 -23.75 -29.26 -14.89
N ALA A 326 -23.86 -29.33 -16.22
CA ALA A 326 -23.24 -28.37 -17.12
C ALA A 326 -23.75 -26.94 -16.89
N ALA A 327 -25.07 -26.75 -16.70
CA ALA A 327 -25.64 -25.45 -16.37
C ALA A 327 -25.14 -24.90 -15.02
N GLN A 328 -24.98 -25.76 -14.01
CA GLN A 328 -24.40 -25.37 -12.72
C GLN A 328 -22.93 -24.95 -12.85
N LEU A 329 -22.13 -25.72 -13.61
CA LEU A 329 -20.73 -25.37 -13.90
C LEU A 329 -20.62 -24.06 -14.69
N TYR A 330 -21.51 -23.85 -15.67
CA TYR A 330 -21.59 -22.62 -16.44
C TYR A 330 -21.84 -21.42 -15.52
N ASN A 331 -22.79 -21.50 -14.60
CA ASN A 331 -23.08 -20.39 -13.67
C ASN A 331 -21.90 -20.08 -12.74
N LEU A 332 -21.22 -21.11 -12.22
CA LEU A 332 -20.00 -20.91 -11.43
C LEU A 332 -18.86 -20.27 -12.23
N THR A 333 -18.81 -20.53 -13.54
CA THR A 333 -17.77 -20.01 -14.43
C THR A 333 -18.07 -18.60 -14.94
N PHE A 334 -19.32 -18.29 -15.29
CA PHE A 334 -19.65 -17.07 -16.05
C PHE A 334 -20.45 -16.03 -15.28
N SER A 335 -20.98 -16.32 -14.08
CA SER A 335 -21.88 -15.39 -13.39
C SER A 335 -21.18 -14.29 -12.60
N ARG A 336 -20.03 -14.55 -11.97
CA ARG A 336 -19.32 -13.54 -11.15
C ARG A 336 -17.81 -13.72 -11.21
N PRO A 337 -17.02 -12.63 -11.37
CA PRO A 337 -15.59 -12.67 -11.17
C PRO A 337 -15.19 -13.18 -9.78
N GLY A 338 -14.05 -13.83 -9.70
CA GLY A 338 -13.45 -14.28 -8.45
C GLY A 338 -13.10 -15.76 -8.43
N ARG A 339 -12.86 -16.26 -7.21
CA ARG A 339 -12.30 -17.60 -7.00
C ARG A 339 -13.07 -18.71 -7.69
N SER A 340 -14.40 -18.78 -7.52
CA SER A 340 -15.23 -19.82 -8.16
C SER A 340 -15.07 -19.85 -9.68
N GLN A 341 -15.02 -18.66 -10.30
CA GLN A 341 -14.86 -18.53 -11.75
C GLN A 341 -13.50 -19.06 -12.21
N ALA A 342 -12.42 -18.63 -11.55
CA ALA A 342 -11.08 -19.11 -11.86
C ALA A 342 -10.89 -20.61 -11.59
N ASP A 343 -11.56 -21.11 -10.55
CA ASP A 343 -11.53 -22.50 -10.13
C ASP A 343 -12.25 -23.42 -11.15
N CYS A 344 -13.39 -22.96 -11.68
CA CYS A 344 -14.25 -23.71 -12.61
C CYS A 344 -13.92 -23.54 -14.09
N ALA A 345 -13.28 -22.45 -14.51
CA ALA A 345 -12.97 -22.19 -15.92
C ALA A 345 -12.19 -23.31 -16.64
N PRO A 346 -11.16 -23.96 -16.02
CA PRO A 346 -10.48 -25.10 -16.64
C PRO A 346 -11.39 -26.32 -16.80
N LEU A 347 -12.32 -26.54 -15.86
CA LEU A 347 -13.29 -27.64 -15.90
C LEU A 347 -14.32 -27.40 -17.01
N TRP A 348 -14.75 -26.15 -17.18
CA TRP A 348 -15.62 -25.78 -18.30
C TRP A 348 -14.93 -26.00 -19.64
N LEU A 349 -13.64 -25.65 -19.77
CA LEU A 349 -12.88 -25.95 -20.98
C LEU A 349 -12.79 -27.46 -21.25
N ARG A 350 -12.55 -28.26 -20.21
CA ARG A 350 -12.54 -29.73 -20.32
C ARG A 350 -13.89 -30.29 -20.78
N HIS A 351 -15.00 -29.71 -20.33
CA HIS A 351 -16.35 -30.11 -20.73
C HIS A 351 -16.74 -29.65 -22.14
N ALA A 352 -16.58 -28.35 -22.44
CA ALA A 352 -17.06 -27.72 -23.67
C ALA A 352 -16.06 -27.81 -24.84
N GLY A 353 -14.82 -28.23 -24.56
CA GLY A 353 -13.75 -28.40 -25.53
C GLY A 353 -13.15 -27.08 -26.04
N PRO A 354 -12.26 -27.16 -27.06
CA PRO A 354 -11.44 -26.03 -27.51
C PRO A 354 -12.22 -24.80 -27.99
N ARG A 355 -13.48 -24.98 -28.44
CA ARG A 355 -14.35 -23.89 -28.88
C ARG A 355 -14.68 -22.90 -27.76
N ALA A 356 -14.59 -23.32 -26.49
CA ALA A 356 -14.81 -22.45 -25.34
C ALA A 356 -13.56 -21.64 -24.92
N LEU A 357 -12.39 -21.95 -25.47
CA LEU A 357 -11.10 -21.40 -25.02
C LEU A 357 -11.05 -19.88 -25.09
N SER A 358 -11.41 -19.28 -26.24
CA SER A 358 -11.36 -17.83 -26.42
C SER A 358 -12.22 -17.10 -25.39
N ARG A 359 -13.42 -17.61 -25.14
CA ARG A 359 -14.36 -17.05 -24.15
C ARG A 359 -13.85 -17.18 -22.72
N VAL A 360 -13.24 -18.32 -22.37
CA VAL A 360 -12.62 -18.52 -21.05
C VAL A 360 -11.45 -17.56 -20.85
N LEU A 361 -10.56 -17.43 -21.84
CA LEU A 361 -9.39 -16.56 -21.73
C LEU A 361 -9.78 -15.07 -21.67
N ALA A 362 -10.76 -14.64 -22.46
CA ALA A 362 -11.28 -13.27 -22.42
C ALA A 362 -11.86 -12.89 -21.06
N LEU A 363 -12.30 -13.88 -20.28
CA LEU A 363 -12.86 -13.70 -18.96
C LEU A 363 -11.81 -13.74 -17.84
N MET A 364 -10.70 -14.45 -18.04
CA MET A 364 -9.65 -14.56 -17.01
C MET A 364 -8.55 -13.50 -17.14
N THR A 365 -8.14 -13.18 -18.38
CA THR A 365 -6.97 -12.31 -18.64
C THR A 365 -7.10 -10.87 -18.14
N PRO A 366 -8.28 -10.22 -18.11
CA PRO A 366 -8.41 -8.86 -17.58
C PRO A 366 -8.14 -8.74 -16.07
N HIS A 367 -8.25 -9.85 -15.32
CA HIS A 367 -8.17 -9.86 -13.86
C HIS A 367 -6.83 -10.34 -13.32
N LEU A 368 -5.81 -10.55 -14.17
CA LEU A 368 -4.52 -11.11 -13.72
C LEU A 368 -3.75 -10.17 -12.79
N ALA A 369 -3.93 -8.86 -12.94
CA ALA A 369 -3.29 -7.84 -12.09
C ALA A 369 -4.16 -7.44 -10.89
N ASP A 370 -5.33 -8.07 -10.69
CA ASP A 370 -6.18 -7.81 -9.54
C ASP A 370 -5.60 -8.49 -8.29
N TYR A 371 -5.36 -7.73 -7.23
CA TYR A 371 -4.72 -8.22 -6.02
C TYR A 371 -5.60 -9.18 -5.21
N ALA A 372 -6.93 -9.11 -5.35
CA ALA A 372 -7.86 -9.94 -4.61
C ALA A 372 -8.14 -11.27 -5.31
N VAL A 373 -8.10 -11.29 -6.65
CA VAL A 373 -8.52 -12.47 -7.44
C VAL A 373 -7.49 -12.96 -8.45
N GLY A 374 -6.47 -12.18 -8.77
CA GLY A 374 -5.47 -12.49 -9.80
C GLY A 374 -4.71 -13.79 -9.57
N GLU A 375 -4.32 -14.10 -8.32
CA GLU A 375 -3.69 -15.38 -7.97
C GLU A 375 -4.56 -16.58 -8.39
N HIS A 376 -5.87 -16.49 -8.20
CA HIS A 376 -6.79 -17.55 -8.57
C HIS A 376 -6.85 -17.73 -10.09
N TYR A 377 -6.94 -16.63 -10.85
CA TYR A 377 -6.93 -16.70 -12.31
C TYR A 377 -5.62 -17.26 -12.86
N LEU A 378 -4.48 -16.85 -12.30
CA LEU A 378 -3.17 -17.41 -12.65
C LEU A 378 -3.10 -18.91 -12.37
N ALA A 379 -3.62 -19.37 -11.23
CA ALA A 379 -3.70 -20.80 -10.92
C ALA A 379 -4.65 -21.56 -11.87
N GLY A 380 -5.76 -20.95 -12.27
CA GLY A 380 -6.66 -21.50 -13.31
C GLY A 380 -5.95 -21.65 -14.66
N LEU A 381 -5.25 -20.61 -15.13
CA LEU A 381 -4.46 -20.66 -16.36
C LEU A 381 -3.34 -21.70 -16.28
N ALA A 382 -2.69 -21.84 -15.14
CA ALA A 382 -1.66 -22.87 -14.92
C ALA A 382 -2.24 -24.28 -15.08
N ARG A 383 -3.44 -24.54 -14.54
CA ARG A 383 -4.14 -25.83 -14.70
C ARG A 383 -4.59 -26.12 -16.14
N MET A 384 -4.78 -25.10 -16.96
CA MET A 384 -5.04 -25.26 -18.40
C MET A 384 -3.77 -25.64 -19.20
N GLY A 385 -2.58 -25.43 -18.63
CA GLY A 385 -1.30 -25.78 -19.25
C GLY A 385 -1.14 -25.15 -20.65
N GLY A 386 -0.69 -25.95 -21.62
CA GLY A 386 -0.46 -25.51 -23.00
C GLY A 386 -1.70 -24.93 -23.70
N HIS A 387 -2.93 -25.25 -23.25
CA HIS A 387 -4.14 -24.66 -23.82
C HIS A 387 -4.24 -23.15 -23.54
N ALA A 388 -3.61 -22.65 -22.48
CA ALA A 388 -3.60 -21.23 -22.13
C ALA A 388 -2.47 -20.42 -22.81
N ARG A 389 -1.82 -20.94 -23.86
CA ARG A 389 -0.76 -20.20 -24.60
C ARG A 389 -1.18 -18.81 -25.07
N LEU A 390 -2.44 -18.62 -25.47
CA LEU A 390 -2.95 -17.31 -25.88
C LEU A 390 -3.01 -16.28 -24.72
N ALA A 391 -2.90 -16.71 -23.46
CA ALA A 391 -2.80 -15.82 -22.30
C ALA A 391 -1.36 -15.40 -21.98
N LEU A 392 -0.34 -15.99 -22.63
CA LEU A 392 1.07 -15.67 -22.36
C LEU A 392 1.41 -14.18 -22.47
N PRO A 393 0.89 -13.41 -23.45
CA PRO A 393 1.16 -11.98 -23.52
C PRO A 393 0.70 -11.25 -22.25
N ALA A 394 -0.49 -11.57 -21.72
CA ALA A 394 -1.02 -10.94 -20.51
C ALA A 394 -0.24 -11.35 -19.26
N VAL A 395 0.11 -12.64 -19.13
CA VAL A 395 0.94 -13.15 -18.02
C VAL A 395 2.35 -12.53 -18.06
N THR A 396 2.92 -12.39 -19.25
CA THR A 396 4.26 -11.79 -19.45
C THR A 396 4.24 -10.30 -19.14
N ALA A 397 3.22 -9.57 -19.61
CA ALA A 397 3.04 -8.17 -19.25
C ALA A 397 2.93 -7.96 -17.73
N LEU A 398 2.29 -8.88 -17.00
CA LEU A 398 2.25 -8.84 -15.53
C LEU A 398 3.63 -9.09 -14.89
N ILE A 399 4.41 -10.03 -15.43
CA ILE A 399 5.78 -10.33 -14.95
C ILE A 399 6.71 -9.14 -15.19
N ASP A 400 6.65 -8.56 -16.39
CA ASP A 400 7.57 -7.53 -16.87
C ASP A 400 7.22 -6.13 -16.35
N ARG A 401 6.17 -5.99 -15.52
CA ARG A 401 5.87 -4.72 -14.86
C ARG A 401 7.09 -4.26 -14.06
N ARG A 402 7.47 -3.02 -14.32
CA ARG A 402 8.53 -2.31 -13.60
C ARG A 402 8.10 -1.89 -12.20
N THR A 403 6.86 -1.42 -12.07
CA THR A 403 6.28 -0.93 -10.82
C THR A 403 5.33 -1.93 -10.19
N ARG A 404 5.22 -1.87 -8.86
CA ARG A 404 4.28 -2.70 -8.11
C ARG A 404 2.84 -2.33 -8.41
N ILE A 405 1.93 -3.26 -8.17
CA ILE A 405 0.49 -2.97 -8.27
C ILE A 405 0.08 -2.19 -7.02
N PRO A 406 -0.54 -1.01 -7.17
CA PRO A 406 -1.09 -0.30 -6.03
C PRO A 406 -2.24 -1.12 -5.46
N VAL A 407 -2.12 -1.46 -4.18
CA VAL A 407 -3.17 -2.09 -3.40
C VAL A 407 -3.63 -1.06 -2.37
N ASN A 408 -4.89 -1.11 -1.93
CA ASN A 408 -5.36 -0.27 -0.83
C ASN A 408 -5.64 -1.20 0.35
N ASP A 409 -4.58 -1.71 0.96
CA ASP A 409 -4.63 -2.64 2.10
C ASP A 409 -3.90 -2.02 3.30
N SER A 410 -3.85 -2.75 4.41
CA SER A 410 -3.38 -2.29 5.72
C SER A 410 -2.04 -1.53 5.74
N THR A 411 -1.00 -2.04 5.05
CA THR A 411 0.35 -1.46 5.09
C THR A 411 1.09 -1.66 3.77
N ARG A 412 1.96 -0.73 3.38
CA ARG A 412 2.82 -0.83 2.19
C ARG A 412 3.67 -2.11 2.15
N ASP A 413 4.15 -2.59 3.30
CA ASP A 413 4.86 -3.89 3.38
C ASP A 413 3.93 -5.08 3.10
N ALA A 414 2.66 -5.02 3.50
CA ALA A 414 1.66 -6.05 3.16
C ALA A 414 1.31 -6.01 1.67
N GLU A 415 1.13 -4.81 1.10
CA GLU A 415 0.90 -4.61 -0.34
C GLU A 415 2.06 -5.18 -1.17
N MET A 416 3.30 -4.90 -0.76
CA MET A 416 4.49 -5.47 -1.38
C MET A 416 4.49 -7.01 -1.34
N ARG A 417 4.10 -7.64 -0.22
CA ARG A 417 3.99 -9.10 -0.14
C ARG A 417 2.94 -9.67 -1.09
N ILE A 418 1.83 -8.96 -1.28
CA ILE A 418 0.77 -9.37 -2.22
C ILE A 418 1.30 -9.30 -3.65
N ASP A 419 1.99 -8.21 -4.03
CA ASP A 419 2.61 -8.09 -5.36
C ASP A 419 3.68 -9.18 -5.61
N GLU A 420 4.54 -9.49 -4.63
CA GLU A 420 5.53 -10.57 -4.73
C GLU A 420 4.86 -11.95 -4.90
N SER A 421 3.78 -12.21 -4.16
CA SER A 421 3.00 -13.45 -4.28
C SER A 421 2.33 -13.59 -5.65
N LEU A 422 1.81 -12.49 -6.18
CA LEU A 422 1.21 -12.43 -7.51
C LEU A 422 2.26 -12.63 -8.62
N LEU A 423 3.44 -12.01 -8.49
CA LEU A 423 4.57 -12.21 -9.40
C LEU A 423 5.05 -13.67 -9.39
N ALA A 424 5.20 -14.28 -8.21
CA ALA A 424 5.59 -15.69 -8.08
C ALA A 424 4.55 -16.60 -8.75
N SER A 425 3.26 -16.32 -8.57
CA SER A 425 2.15 -17.00 -9.24
C SER A 425 2.25 -16.86 -10.76
N ALA A 426 2.50 -15.66 -11.27
CA ALA A 426 2.63 -15.40 -12.70
C ALA A 426 3.82 -16.13 -13.33
N LEU A 427 4.98 -16.14 -12.65
CA LEU A 427 6.16 -16.90 -13.05
C LEU A 427 5.90 -18.42 -13.06
N SER A 428 5.12 -18.92 -12.10
CA SER A 428 4.69 -20.32 -12.05
C SER A 428 3.74 -20.66 -13.21
N THR A 429 2.74 -19.81 -13.45
CA THR A 429 1.79 -19.96 -14.56
C THR A 429 2.48 -19.94 -15.91
N ARG A 430 3.42 -19.01 -16.14
CA ARG A 430 4.21 -18.98 -17.38
C ARG A 430 4.97 -20.30 -17.60
N ARG A 431 5.59 -20.84 -16.54
CA ARG A 431 6.27 -22.14 -16.61
C ARG A 431 5.29 -23.28 -16.95
N ALA A 432 4.11 -23.31 -16.34
CA ALA A 432 3.09 -24.33 -16.61
C ALA A 432 2.54 -24.27 -18.05
N ILE A 433 2.36 -23.08 -18.60
CA ILE A 433 1.87 -22.91 -19.99
C ILE A 433 2.95 -23.33 -21.02
N LEU A 434 4.22 -23.12 -20.69
CA LEU A 434 5.36 -23.46 -21.55
C LEU A 434 5.83 -24.90 -21.39
N ALA A 435 5.40 -25.61 -20.34
CA ALA A 435 5.76 -27.01 -20.15
C ALA A 435 5.29 -27.85 -21.36
N PRO A 436 6.11 -28.82 -21.82
CA PRO A 436 5.71 -29.73 -22.87
C PRO A 436 4.46 -30.49 -22.41
N THR A 437 3.38 -30.43 -23.20
CA THR A 437 2.23 -31.32 -23.04
C THR A 437 2.67 -32.70 -23.48
N ASP A 438 2.78 -33.65 -22.55
CA ASP A 438 2.98 -35.05 -22.91
C ASP A 438 1.86 -35.47 -23.89
N PRO A 439 2.18 -36.15 -24.99
CA PRO A 439 1.15 -36.74 -25.84
C PRO A 439 0.36 -37.76 -25.02
N PRO A 440 -0.96 -37.87 -25.22
CA PRO A 440 -1.75 -38.91 -24.56
C PRO A 440 -1.16 -40.28 -24.92
N SER A 441 -0.86 -41.09 -23.90
CA SER A 441 -0.50 -42.50 -24.07
C SER A 441 -1.54 -43.19 -24.97
N PRO A 442 -1.13 -43.87 -26.05
CA PRO A 442 -2.05 -44.62 -26.91
C PRO A 442 -2.44 -45.92 -26.18
N ALA A 443 -3.44 -45.85 -25.31
CA ALA A 443 -4.06 -47.02 -24.71
C ALA A 443 -5.38 -47.34 -25.42
N GLY A 444 -5.42 -48.49 -26.11
CA GLY A 444 -6.67 -49.14 -26.50
C GLY A 444 -6.84 -49.40 -28.00
N LEU A 445 -5.89 -50.09 -28.65
CA LEU A 445 -6.22 -50.88 -29.84
C LEU A 445 -7.20 -51.99 -29.44
N PHE A 446 -8.31 -52.07 -30.18
CA PHE A 446 -9.39 -53.07 -30.08
C PHE A 446 -8.88 -54.52 -29.96
N PRO A 447 -9.56 -55.41 -29.21
CA PRO A 447 -9.48 -56.84 -29.48
C PRO A 447 -10.44 -57.21 -30.63
N ALA A 448 -9.99 -58.17 -31.44
CA ALA A 448 -10.72 -58.80 -32.52
C ALA A 448 -11.87 -59.69 -32.01
#